data_AF-A0A4Y2LCP5-F1
#
_entry.id   AF-A0A4Y2LCP5-F1
#
_cell.length_a   1.000
_cell.length_b   1.000
_cell.length_c   1.000
_cell.angle_alpha   90.00
_cell.angle_beta   90.00
_cell.angle_gamma   90.00
#
_symmetry.space_group_name_H-M   'P 1'
#
loop_
_entity.id
_entity.type
_entity.pdbx_description
1 polymer ?
#
loop_
_entity_poly.entity_id
_entity_poly.type
_entity_poly.pdbx_seq_one_letter_code
_entity_poly.pdbx_strand_id
1 'polypeptide(L)'
;MNSLFRKDILILSDSFSAFSSLKHISFHSPKAIQCLAAKIHIRKNLNQNIALLWVPGHSGVSWNEKADSIAKQVSDFSSYIDWIASEDILSHLKKQSFQITEENYHKSKYQLLIGNIPDILTISKWTSNRVQDRLIARIISKTITTPGLLYRFNLHPDPDWTSIIT
;
A
#
# COMPACT_ATOMS: atom_id res chain seq x y z
N MET A 1 -17.23 38.38 -1.53
CA MET A 1 -17.35 37.34 -0.48
C MET A 1 -17.36 35.98 -1.17
N ASN A 2 -16.28 35.21 -1.04
CA ASN A 2 -16.10 33.95 -1.77
C ASN A 2 -17.01 32.86 -1.19
N SER A 3 -18.08 32.52 -1.92
CA SER A 3 -18.79 31.25 -1.75
C SER A 3 -17.92 30.11 -2.29
N LEU A 4 -16.93 29.69 -1.50
CA LEU A 4 -16.23 28.42 -1.71
C LEU A 4 -17.25 27.31 -1.50
N PHE A 5 -17.78 26.76 -2.59
CA PHE A 5 -18.69 25.61 -2.58
C PHE A 5 -18.08 24.46 -1.77
N ARG A 6 -18.48 24.35 -0.51
CA ARG A 6 -18.18 23.23 0.37
C ARG A 6 -18.87 22.00 -0.23
N LYS A 7 -18.12 21.16 -0.94
CA LYS A 7 -18.66 19.91 -1.50
C LYS A 7 -18.70 18.86 -0.40
N ASP A 8 -19.80 18.87 0.34
CA ASP A 8 -20.10 17.81 1.29
C ASP A 8 -20.56 16.57 0.51
N ILE A 9 -19.95 15.42 0.78
CA ILE A 9 -20.20 14.14 0.12
C ILE A 9 -21.03 13.27 1.07
N LEU A 10 -22.15 12.73 0.59
CA LEU A 10 -22.94 11.74 1.31
C LEU A 10 -22.72 10.36 0.69
N ILE A 11 -22.30 9.39 1.50
CA ILE A 11 -22.13 7.99 1.11
C ILE A 11 -23.23 7.17 1.80
N LEU A 12 -24.03 6.50 0.98
CA LEU A 12 -25.08 5.56 1.39
C LEU A 12 -24.54 4.15 1.21
N SER A 13 -24.68 3.30 2.23
CA SER A 13 -24.29 1.89 2.14
C SER A 13 -25.20 1.04 3.00
N ASP A 14 -25.47 -0.18 2.55
CA ASP A 14 -26.19 -1.20 3.31
C ASP A 14 -25.31 -2.10 4.18
N SER A 15 -23.99 -1.99 4.01
CA SER A 15 -23.01 -2.74 4.79
C SER A 15 -22.86 -2.16 6.19
N PHE A 16 -23.69 -2.62 7.13
CA PHE A 16 -23.56 -2.26 8.55
C PHE A 16 -22.18 -2.66 9.11
N SER A 17 -21.65 -3.81 8.67
CA SER A 17 -20.31 -4.27 9.05
C SER A 17 -19.23 -3.29 8.60
N ALA A 18 -19.29 -2.74 7.38
CA ALA A 18 -18.34 -1.73 6.93
C ALA A 18 -18.38 -0.45 7.80
N PHE A 19 -19.57 0.02 8.19
CA PHE A 19 -19.68 1.14 9.12
C PHE A 19 -19.10 0.82 10.50
N SER A 20 -19.40 -0.36 11.03
CA SER A 20 -18.85 -0.80 12.31
C SER A 20 -17.32 -0.87 12.28
N SER A 21 -16.75 -1.42 11.21
CA SER A 21 -15.30 -1.48 11.01
C SER A 21 -14.66 -0.10 10.85
N LEU A 22 -15.32 0.85 10.17
CA LEU A 22 -14.84 2.23 10.06
C LEU A 22 -14.85 2.99 11.40
N LYS A 23 -15.77 2.66 12.31
CA LYS A 23 -15.79 3.23 13.67
C LYS A 23 -14.66 2.67 14.54
N HIS A 24 -14.32 1.40 14.34
CA HIS A 24 -13.31 0.68 15.14
C HIS A 24 -12.13 0.22 14.27
N ILE A 25 -11.53 1.17 13.56
CA ILE A 25 -10.37 0.88 12.69
C ILE A 25 -9.19 0.43 13.56
N SER A 26 -8.57 -0.66 13.12
CA SER A 26 -7.35 -1.21 13.70
C SER A 26 -6.41 -1.67 12.61
N PHE A 27 -5.15 -1.95 12.97
CA PHE A 27 -4.16 -2.50 12.04
C PHE A 27 -4.57 -3.86 11.45
N HIS A 28 -5.47 -4.58 12.14
CA HIS A 28 -6.02 -5.87 11.71
C HIS A 28 -7.30 -5.73 10.87
N SER A 29 -7.79 -4.51 10.65
CA SER A 29 -8.98 -4.29 9.81
C SER A 29 -8.72 -4.72 8.36
N PRO A 30 -9.75 -5.14 7.61
CA PRO A 30 -9.59 -5.47 6.20
C PRO A 30 -8.94 -4.31 5.42
N LYS A 31 -8.05 -4.64 4.48
CA LYS A 31 -7.28 -3.63 3.74
C LYS A 31 -8.18 -2.62 3.01
N ALA A 32 -9.33 -3.06 2.52
CA ALA A 32 -10.34 -2.19 1.92
C ALA A 32 -10.84 -1.11 2.90
N ILE A 33 -11.10 -1.47 4.17
CA ILE A 33 -11.53 -0.53 5.22
C ILE A 33 -10.42 0.46 5.55
N GLN A 34 -9.17 -0.02 5.66
CA GLN A 34 -8.01 0.86 5.89
C GLN A 34 -7.84 1.87 4.75
N CYS A 35 -7.91 1.42 3.50
CA CYS A 35 -7.85 2.29 2.32
C CYS A 35 -9.00 3.29 2.28
N LEU A 36 -10.22 2.86 2.61
CA LEU A 36 -11.39 3.74 2.68
C LEU A 36 -11.21 4.82 3.75
N ALA A 37 -10.76 4.44 4.94
CA ALA A 37 -10.49 5.36 6.03
C ALA A 37 -9.42 6.40 5.66
N ALA A 38 -8.33 5.97 5.03
CA ALA A 38 -7.28 6.88 4.55
C ALA A 38 -7.83 7.89 3.54
N LYS A 39 -8.66 7.43 2.58
CA LYS A 39 -9.33 8.32 1.62
C LYS A 39 -10.26 9.32 2.30
N ILE A 40 -11.05 8.88 3.28
CA ILE A 40 -11.93 9.76 4.05
C ILE A 40 -11.11 10.82 4.79
N HIS A 41 -10.01 10.42 5.42
CA HIS A 41 -9.11 11.32 6.14
C HIS A 41 -8.50 12.39 5.23
N ILE A 42 -7.98 11.99 4.05
CA ILE A 42 -7.44 12.93 3.05
C ILE A 42 -8.49 13.96 2.64
N ARG A 43 -9.73 13.53 2.40
CA ARG A 43 -10.82 14.42 1.98
C ARG A 43 -11.25 15.39 3.07
N LYS A 44 -11.23 14.95 4.34
CA LYS A 44 -11.45 15.82 5.49
C LYS A 44 -10.39 16.92 5.58
N ASN A 45 -9.12 16.60 5.32
CA ASN A 45 -8.03 17.58 5.28
C ASN A 45 -8.15 18.57 4.12
N LEU A 46 -8.88 18.22 3.05
CA LEU A 46 -9.22 19.11 1.93
C LEU A 46 -10.53 19.88 2.16
N ASN A 47 -11.00 19.96 3.41
CA ASN A 47 -12.24 20.63 3.81
C ASN A 47 -13.51 20.10 3.10
N GLN A 48 -13.47 18.85 2.62
CA GLN A 48 -14.62 18.13 2.07
C GLN A 48 -15.17 17.22 3.16
N ASN A 49 -16.35 17.54 3.72
CA ASN A 49 -16.95 16.65 4.71
C ASN A 49 -17.55 15.44 4.03
N ILE A 50 -17.35 14.27 4.62
CA ILE A 50 -17.98 13.04 4.18
C ILE A 50 -18.95 12.61 5.28
N ALA A 51 -20.22 12.50 4.92
CA ALA A 51 -21.26 11.90 5.75
C ALA A 51 -21.50 10.45 5.30
N LEU A 52 -21.72 9.58 6.27
CA LEU A 52 -21.90 8.15 6.10
C LEU A 52 -23.28 7.79 6.65
N LEU A 53 -24.17 7.28 5.80
CA LEU A 53 -25.54 6.90 6.19
C LEU A 53 -25.80 5.44 5.82
N TRP A 54 -26.30 4.69 6.80
CA TRP A 54 -26.72 3.31 6.59
C TRP A 54 -28.12 3.25 5.98
N VAL A 55 -28.29 2.37 5.01
CA VAL A 55 -29.58 2.07 4.37
C VAL A 55 -29.85 0.56 4.43
N PRO A 56 -31.10 0.10 4.51
CA PRO A 56 -31.37 -1.33 4.50
C PRO A 56 -31.14 -1.89 3.07
N GLY A 57 -30.41 -3.00 2.98
CA GLY A 57 -30.17 -3.71 1.72
C GLY A 57 -31.44 -4.40 1.21
N HIS A 58 -31.51 -4.66 -0.10
CA HIS A 58 -32.63 -5.36 -0.75
C HIS A 58 -34.03 -4.80 -0.44
N SER A 59 -34.11 -3.49 -0.19
CA SER A 59 -35.34 -2.84 0.28
C SER A 59 -36.14 -2.14 -0.83
N GLY A 60 -35.88 -2.44 -2.11
CA GLY A 60 -36.55 -1.76 -3.24
C GLY A 60 -35.94 -0.40 -3.59
N VAL A 61 -34.81 -0.01 -2.98
CA VAL A 61 -34.14 1.27 -3.25
C VAL A 61 -33.32 1.13 -4.53
N SER A 62 -33.85 1.65 -5.63
CA SER A 62 -33.30 1.50 -6.98
C SER A 62 -31.81 1.84 -7.12
N TRP A 63 -31.32 2.86 -6.39
CA TRP A 63 -29.91 3.24 -6.43
C TRP A 63 -28.99 2.24 -5.71
N ASN A 64 -29.43 1.68 -4.57
CA ASN A 64 -28.67 0.64 -3.85
C ASN A 64 -28.65 -0.65 -4.66
N GLU A 65 -29.81 -1.07 -5.19
CA GLU A 65 -29.93 -2.26 -6.02
C GLU A 65 -29.08 -2.17 -7.29
N LYS A 66 -28.99 -0.98 -7.89
CA LYS A 66 -28.09 -0.73 -9.01
C LYS A 66 -26.62 -0.87 -8.60
N ALA A 67 -26.23 -0.36 -7.43
CA ALA A 67 -24.88 -0.53 -6.92
C ALA A 67 -24.56 -2.01 -6.66
N ASP A 68 -25.48 -2.75 -6.06
CA ASP A 68 -25.37 -4.20 -5.82
C ASP A 68 -25.24 -4.98 -7.12
N SER A 69 -26.05 -4.65 -8.13
CA SER A 69 -26.00 -5.28 -9.45
C SER A 69 -24.65 -5.07 -10.13
N ILE A 70 -24.08 -3.86 -10.04
CA ILE A 70 -22.76 -3.56 -10.60
C ILE A 70 -21.67 -4.34 -9.84
N ALA A 71 -21.72 -4.36 -8.51
CA ALA A 71 -20.77 -5.10 -7.69
C ALA A 71 -20.81 -6.61 -8.00
N LYS A 72 -22.01 -7.16 -8.18
CA LYS A 72 -22.22 -8.56 -8.55
C LYS A 72 -21.70 -8.88 -9.94
N GLN A 73 -21.97 -8.03 -10.94
CA GLN A 73 -21.42 -8.20 -12.29
C GLN A 73 -19.90 -8.29 -12.27
N VAL A 74 -19.20 -7.41 -11.54
CA VAL A 74 -17.73 -7.45 -11.43
C VAL A 74 -17.24 -8.76 -10.78
N SER A 75 -17.97 -9.25 -9.77
CA SER A 75 -17.67 -10.56 -9.17
C SER A 75 -17.88 -11.72 -10.16
N ASP A 76 -18.92 -11.66 -10.99
CA ASP A 76 -19.24 -12.71 -11.96
C ASP A 76 -18.25 -12.70 -13.16
N PHE A 77 -17.77 -11.51 -13.57
CA PHE A 77 -16.67 -11.36 -14.55
C PHE A 77 -15.30 -11.79 -13.99
N SER A 78 -15.17 -11.96 -12.68
CA SER A 78 -13.95 -12.49 -12.04
C SER A 78 -13.75 -13.99 -12.29
N SER A 79 -14.68 -14.68 -12.95
CA SER A 79 -14.52 -16.09 -13.37
C SER A 79 -13.26 -16.35 -14.21
N TYR A 80 -12.68 -15.34 -14.85
CA TYR A 80 -11.39 -15.46 -15.54
C TYR A 80 -10.19 -15.56 -14.56
N ILE A 81 -10.31 -14.98 -13.37
CA ILE A 81 -9.29 -15.07 -12.30
C ILE A 81 -9.33 -16.43 -11.62
N ASP A 82 -10.50 -17.09 -11.57
CA ASP A 82 -10.62 -18.44 -10.99
C ASP A 82 -9.88 -19.51 -11.82
N TRP A 83 -9.61 -19.26 -13.10
CA TRP A 83 -8.85 -20.17 -13.97
C TRP A 83 -7.32 -20.07 -13.77
N ILE A 84 -6.84 -18.99 -13.15
CA ILE A 84 -5.42 -18.78 -12.90
C ILE A 84 -5.17 -19.00 -11.40
N ALA A 85 -4.31 -19.96 -11.07
CA ALA A 85 -3.93 -20.20 -9.70
C ALA A 85 -3.36 -18.91 -9.08
N SER A 86 -3.78 -18.59 -7.86
CA SER A 86 -3.33 -17.39 -7.14
C SER A 86 -1.79 -17.35 -7.03
N GLU A 87 -1.18 -18.52 -6.94
CA GLU A 87 0.24 -18.80 -6.93
C GLU A 87 0.94 -18.31 -8.20
N ASP A 88 0.32 -18.50 -9.36
CA ASP A 88 0.87 -18.07 -10.65
C ASP A 88 0.85 -16.56 -10.79
N ILE A 89 -0.25 -15.92 -10.36
CA ILE A 89 -0.36 -14.46 -10.30
C ILE A 89 0.72 -13.90 -9.37
N LEU A 90 0.86 -14.47 -8.17
CA LEU A 90 1.86 -14.05 -7.19
C LEU A 90 3.29 -14.26 -7.71
N SER A 91 3.55 -15.39 -8.38
CA SER A 91 4.85 -15.70 -8.99
C SER A 91 5.21 -14.68 -10.07
N HIS A 92 4.25 -14.36 -10.95
CA HIS A 92 4.42 -13.38 -12.00
C HIS A 92 4.71 -11.97 -11.44
N LEU A 93 3.91 -11.52 -10.47
CA LEU A 93 4.09 -10.22 -9.84
C LEU A 93 5.42 -10.12 -9.09
N LYS A 94 5.86 -11.19 -8.42
CA LYS A 94 7.18 -11.26 -7.79
C LYS A 94 8.30 -11.13 -8.83
N LYS A 95 8.18 -11.83 -9.96
CA LYS A 95 9.15 -11.76 -11.06
C LYS A 95 9.25 -10.36 -11.64
N GLN A 96 8.11 -9.71 -11.91
CA GLN A 96 8.07 -8.33 -12.38
C GLN A 96 8.68 -7.35 -11.36
N SER A 97 8.32 -7.50 -10.08
CA SER A 97 8.87 -6.66 -9.01
C SER A 97 10.38 -6.81 -8.90
N PHE A 98 10.92 -8.03 -9.05
CA PHE A 98 12.36 -8.28 -9.04
C PHE A 98 13.05 -7.59 -10.21
N GLN A 99 12.52 -7.76 -11.43
CA GLN A 99 13.07 -7.11 -12.64
C GLN A 99 13.11 -5.59 -12.51
N ILE A 100 12.01 -4.98 -12.04
CA ILE A 100 11.95 -3.52 -11.82
C ILE A 100 12.99 -3.07 -10.79
N THR A 101 13.15 -3.83 -9.71
CA THR A 101 14.12 -3.50 -8.64
C THR A 101 15.56 -3.60 -9.14
N GLU A 102 15.87 -4.65 -9.90
CA GLU A 102 17.18 -4.90 -10.51
C GLU A 102 17.53 -3.80 -11.53
N GLU A 103 16.60 -3.46 -12.42
CA GLU A 103 16.77 -2.34 -13.35
C GLU A 103 17.00 -1.01 -12.64
N ASN A 104 16.23 -0.72 -11.59
CA ASN A 104 16.37 0.50 -10.81
C ASN A 104 17.72 0.56 -10.10
N TYR A 105 18.20 -0.58 -9.58
CA TYR A 105 19.53 -0.68 -8.99
C TYR A 105 20.63 -0.39 -10.02
N HIS A 106 20.57 -1.04 -11.19
CA HIS A 106 21.55 -0.83 -12.26
C HIS A 106 21.59 0.61 -12.78
N LYS A 107 20.45 1.31 -12.79
CA LYS A 107 20.35 2.73 -13.18
C LYS A 107 20.76 3.70 -12.07
N SER A 108 20.93 3.22 -10.83
CA SER A 108 21.23 4.09 -9.68
C SER A 108 22.73 4.41 -9.55
N LYS A 109 23.05 5.49 -8.82
CA LYS A 109 24.43 5.84 -8.44
C LYS A 109 25.15 4.73 -7.63
N TYR A 110 24.40 3.76 -7.09
CA TYR A 110 24.94 2.68 -6.26
C TYR A 110 25.55 1.54 -7.06
N GLN A 111 25.10 1.30 -8.29
CA GLN A 111 25.72 0.30 -9.17
C GLN A 111 27.20 0.62 -9.41
N LEU A 112 27.54 1.91 -9.56
CA LEU A 112 28.93 2.36 -9.72
C LEU A 112 29.77 2.21 -8.44
N LEU A 113 29.13 2.31 -7.27
CA LEU A 113 29.80 2.28 -5.97
C LEU A 113 30.00 0.85 -5.44
N ILE A 114 29.00 0.00 -5.63
CA ILE A 114 28.90 -1.35 -5.04
C ILE A 114 29.16 -2.43 -6.09
N GLY A 115 28.96 -2.15 -7.37
CA GLY A 115 29.10 -3.12 -8.45
C GLY A 115 27.92 -4.09 -8.52
N ASN A 116 28.13 -5.25 -9.14
CA ASN A 116 27.10 -6.28 -9.21
C ASN A 116 26.84 -6.88 -7.83
N ILE A 117 25.57 -7.05 -7.46
CA ILE A 117 25.19 -7.69 -6.21
C ILE A 117 25.59 -9.18 -6.33
N PRO A 118 26.50 -9.68 -5.49
CA PRO A 118 26.89 -11.09 -5.53
C PRO A 118 25.70 -11.98 -5.14
N ASP A 119 25.58 -13.14 -5.78
CA ASP A 119 24.60 -14.14 -5.39
C ASP A 119 24.90 -14.63 -3.96
N ILE A 120 23.85 -15.01 -3.21
CA ILE A 120 23.95 -15.36 -1.79
C ILE A 120 24.94 -16.52 -1.55
N LEU A 121 25.05 -17.42 -2.54
CA LEU A 121 26.02 -18.52 -2.57
C LEU A 121 27.46 -18.03 -2.72
N THR A 122 27.66 -16.92 -3.43
CA THR A 122 28.97 -16.26 -3.62
C THR A 122 29.39 -15.45 -2.39
N ILE A 123 28.44 -14.99 -1.56
CA ILE A 123 28.67 -14.23 -0.31
C ILE A 123 29.21 -15.10 0.84
N SER A 124 29.26 -16.43 0.66
CA SER A 124 29.77 -17.38 1.67
C SER A 124 31.20 -17.07 2.16
N LYS A 125 31.99 -16.33 1.37
CA LYS A 125 33.22 -15.68 1.83
C LYS A 125 32.90 -14.25 2.24
N TRP A 126 32.37 -14.08 3.46
CA TRP A 126 32.24 -12.78 4.10
C TRP A 126 33.53 -11.98 3.90
N THR A 127 33.38 -10.69 3.62
CA THR A 127 34.54 -9.82 3.45
C THR A 127 35.32 -9.80 4.76
N SER A 128 36.64 -9.66 4.75
CA SER A 128 37.40 -9.46 6.00
C SER A 128 37.07 -8.13 6.70
N ASN A 129 36.17 -7.33 6.12
CA ASN A 129 35.70 -6.05 6.61
C ASN A 129 34.29 -6.17 7.20
N ARG A 130 34.25 -6.25 8.53
CA ARG A 130 33.01 -6.37 9.31
C ARG A 130 31.97 -5.26 9.03
N VAL A 131 32.38 -4.07 8.61
CA VAL A 131 31.44 -2.97 8.28
C VAL A 131 30.71 -3.27 6.98
N GLN A 132 31.43 -3.78 5.97
CA GLN A 132 30.85 -4.19 4.68
C GLN A 132 29.95 -5.41 4.86
N ASP A 133 30.37 -6.39 5.66
CA ASP A 133 29.55 -7.57 5.99
C ASP A 133 28.23 -7.19 6.65
N ARG A 134 28.25 -6.27 7.62
CA ARG A 134 27.03 -5.79 8.28
C ARG A 134 26.12 -5.06 7.29
N LEU A 135 26.67 -4.35 6.32
CA LEU A 135 25.90 -3.69 5.27
C LEU A 135 25.27 -4.74 4.34
N ILE A 136 26.05 -5.69 3.85
CA ILE A 136 25.60 -6.79 2.97
C ILE A 136 24.51 -7.62 3.66
N ALA A 137 24.72 -8.05 4.89
CA ALA A 137 23.73 -8.80 5.67
C ALA A 137 22.41 -8.05 5.81
N ARG A 138 22.47 -6.73 6.01
CA ARG A 138 21.28 -5.88 6.15
C ARG A 138 20.57 -5.63 4.82
N ILE A 139 21.29 -5.61 3.69
CA ILE A 139 20.70 -5.57 2.34
C ILE A 139 19.97 -6.89 2.07
N ILE A 140 20.63 -8.03 2.32
CA ILE A 140 20.06 -9.37 2.13
C ILE A 140 18.80 -9.57 2.99
N SER A 141 18.88 -9.22 4.27
CA SER A 141 17.75 -9.35 5.17
C SER A 141 16.68 -8.26 4.97
N LYS A 142 16.88 -7.35 4.01
CA LYS A 142 16.02 -6.20 3.73
C LYS A 142 15.76 -5.33 4.97
N THR A 143 16.71 -5.31 5.91
CA THR A 143 16.66 -4.51 7.15
C THR A 143 17.38 -3.17 7.02
N ILE A 144 17.98 -2.88 5.86
CA ILE A 144 18.41 -1.52 5.54
C ILE A 144 17.18 -0.66 5.20
N THR A 145 16.65 -0.04 6.25
CA THR A 145 15.80 1.15 6.20
C THR A 145 15.78 1.73 7.60
N THR A 146 16.85 2.43 7.97
CA THR A 146 16.74 3.45 9.01
C THR A 146 16.69 4.81 8.32
N PRO A 147 15.66 5.63 8.60
CA PRO A 147 15.58 7.01 8.13
C PRO A 147 16.91 7.80 8.29
N GLY A 148 17.67 7.50 9.35
CA GLY A 148 19.01 8.08 9.59
C GLY A 148 20.07 7.79 8.50
N LEU A 149 20.00 6.65 7.80
CA LEU A 149 20.92 6.39 6.67
C LEU A 149 20.47 7.11 5.39
N LEU A 150 19.16 7.23 5.15
CA LEU A 150 18.62 7.96 4.00
C LEU A 150 18.94 9.46 4.07
N TYR A 151 18.86 10.03 5.29
CA TYR A 151 19.29 11.40 5.57
C TYR A 151 20.80 11.59 5.35
N ARG A 152 21.64 10.69 5.90
CA ARG A 152 23.11 10.77 5.75
C ARG A 152 23.58 10.78 4.29
N PHE A 153 22.82 10.16 3.39
CA PHE A 153 23.12 10.12 1.96
C PHE A 153 22.34 11.14 1.12
N ASN A 154 21.63 12.06 1.78
CA ASN A 154 20.88 13.17 1.17
C ASN A 154 19.78 12.71 0.19
N LEU A 155 19.16 11.55 0.49
CA LEU A 155 18.12 10.93 -0.34
C LEU A 155 16.73 11.06 0.25
N HIS A 156 16.63 11.61 1.45
CA HIS A 156 15.39 11.92 2.13
C HIS A 156 15.63 13.17 3.01
N PRO A 157 14.69 14.12 3.10
CA PRO A 157 14.76 15.19 4.10
C PRO A 157 14.72 14.60 5.52
N ASP A 158 15.20 15.37 6.50
CA ASP A 158 15.46 15.00 7.91
C ASP A 158 14.57 13.87 8.47
N PRO A 159 15.12 12.84 9.16
CA PRO A 159 14.31 11.79 9.71
C PRO A 159 13.59 12.34 10.94
N ASP A 160 12.41 12.90 10.72
CA ASP A 160 11.50 13.31 11.78
C ASP A 160 11.11 12.07 12.59
N TRP A 161 11.75 11.90 13.75
CA TRP A 161 11.56 10.78 14.67
C TRP A 161 10.16 10.71 15.30
N THR A 162 9.24 11.58 14.87
CA THR A 162 7.86 11.70 15.36
C THR A 162 6.89 10.72 14.71
N SER A 163 7.26 10.06 13.61
CA SER A 163 6.33 9.23 12.81
C SER A 163 6.32 7.72 13.14
N ILE A 164 7.03 7.26 14.18
CA ILE A 164 7.08 5.83 14.55
C ILE A 164 6.20 5.48 15.77
N ILE A 165 5.47 6.43 16.38
CA ILE A 165 4.53 6.14 17.47
C ILE A 165 3.14 6.72 17.21
N THR A 166 2.53 6.40 16.07
CA THR A 166 1.06 6.47 15.91
C THR A 166 0.60 5.47 14.86
#